data_AF-A0A9W6F6P1-F1
#
_entry.id   AF-A0A9W6F6P1-F1
#
_cell.length_a   1.000
_cell.length_b   1.000
_cell.length_c   1.000
_cell.angle_alpha   90.00
_cell.angle_beta   90.00
_cell.angle_gamma   90.00
#
_symmetry.space_group_name_H-M   'P 1'
#
loop_
_entity.id
_entity.type
_entity.pdbx_description
1 polymer ?
#
loop_
_entity_poly.entity_id
_entity_poly.type
_entity_poly.pdbx_seq_one_letter_code
_entity_poly.pdbx_strand_id
1 'polypeptide(L)'
;MLYGRSASGTFHALLFNQPAPSQLTQAINRITSLETNVASVSTRVDTINTVATQAKKTGDDLLAANQALTSKIQSRASRVQVGTFDVEFGWCTGSWDRYINRTITFPTTFVNSPTVTASLSVIDGYQSADDNFVRVYAIVQTVSTRGFTITLRAGAVKCLWLLSVSWTAVSNDVLA
;
A
#
# COMPACT_ATOMS: atom_id res chain seq x y z
N MET A 1 -53.55 -86.22 62.00
CA MET A 1 -54.20 -85.40 60.96
C MET A 1 -53.74 -83.97 61.16
N LEU A 2 -52.80 -83.48 60.35
CA LEU A 2 -52.39 -82.07 60.29
C LEU A 2 -51.83 -81.84 58.87
N TYR A 3 -52.57 -81.06 58.10
CA TYR A 3 -52.30 -80.68 56.72
C TYR A 3 -51.10 -79.73 56.67
N GLY A 4 -50.03 -80.09 55.94
CA GLY A 4 -48.98 -79.18 55.51
C GLY A 4 -49.16 -78.84 54.03
N ARG A 5 -49.72 -77.67 53.72
CA ARG A 5 -49.81 -77.14 52.35
C ARG A 5 -48.41 -76.84 51.81
N SER A 6 -48.06 -77.38 50.63
CA SER A 6 -46.90 -76.88 49.88
C SER A 6 -47.30 -75.59 49.16
N ALA A 7 -46.51 -74.54 49.34
CA ALA A 7 -46.62 -73.32 48.55
C ALA A 7 -45.61 -73.42 47.40
N SER A 8 -46.09 -73.78 46.20
CA SER A 8 -45.27 -73.71 44.99
C SER A 8 -45.21 -72.25 44.51
N GLY A 9 -44.20 -71.51 44.93
CA GLY A 9 -43.86 -70.23 44.32
C GLY A 9 -43.14 -70.46 42.99
N THR A 10 -43.72 -70.02 41.87
CA THR A 10 -43.08 -70.08 40.55
C THR A 10 -42.07 -68.94 40.45
N PHE A 11 -40.78 -69.24 40.58
CA PHE A 11 -39.73 -68.28 40.29
C PHE A 11 -39.62 -68.07 38.77
N HIS A 12 -40.02 -66.90 38.29
CA HIS A 12 -39.68 -66.47 36.93
C HIS A 12 -38.23 -65.99 36.93
N ALA A 13 -37.29 -66.87 36.57
CA ALA A 13 -35.93 -66.46 36.29
C ALA A 13 -35.92 -65.60 35.02
N LEU A 14 -35.55 -64.32 35.16
CA LEU A 14 -35.20 -63.50 34.01
C LEU A 14 -33.92 -64.09 33.40
N LEU A 15 -34.09 -64.92 32.37
CA LEU A 15 -33.00 -65.41 31.54
C LEU A 15 -32.48 -64.23 30.72
N PHE A 16 -31.43 -63.59 31.23
CA PHE A 16 -30.62 -62.71 30.40
C PHE A 16 -29.94 -63.58 29.36
N ASN A 17 -30.34 -63.44 28.10
CA ASN A 17 -29.72 -64.15 26.98
C ASN A 17 -28.28 -63.65 26.89
N GLN A 18 -27.31 -64.45 27.36
CA GLN A 18 -25.92 -64.06 27.29
C GLN A 18 -25.49 -63.99 25.82
N PRO A 19 -24.83 -62.90 25.40
CA PRO A 19 -24.39 -62.77 24.02
C PRO A 19 -23.45 -63.93 23.69
N ALA A 20 -23.59 -64.48 22.48
CA ALA A 20 -22.72 -65.54 22.03
C ALA A 20 -21.25 -65.03 22.04
N PRO A 21 -20.26 -65.86 22.41
CA PRO A 21 -18.86 -65.44 22.49
C PRO A 21 -18.34 -64.71 21.23
N SER A 22 -18.85 -65.06 20.05
CA SER A 22 -18.54 -64.40 18.78
C SER A 22 -19.01 -62.94 18.70
N GLN A 23 -20.16 -62.61 19.29
CA GLN A 23 -20.69 -61.25 19.34
C GLN A 23 -19.84 -60.36 20.25
N LEU A 24 -19.37 -60.92 21.38
CA LEU A 24 -18.47 -60.22 22.29
C LEU A 24 -17.12 -59.91 21.61
N THR A 25 -16.53 -60.89 20.92
CA THR A 25 -15.28 -60.69 20.17
C THR A 25 -15.42 -59.64 19.07
N GLN A 26 -16.55 -59.64 18.33
CA GLN A 26 -16.82 -58.61 17.31
C GLN A 26 -16.95 -57.22 17.91
N ALA A 27 -17.63 -57.09 19.07
CA ALA A 27 -17.75 -55.82 19.77
C ALA A 27 -16.39 -55.29 20.22
N ILE A 28 -15.54 -56.15 20.79
CA ILE A 28 -14.18 -55.79 21.21
C ILE A 28 -13.35 -55.29 20.01
N ASN A 29 -13.32 -56.03 18.91
CA ASN A 29 -12.57 -55.64 17.71
C ASN A 29 -13.04 -54.28 17.15
N ARG A 30 -14.35 -54.02 17.19
CA ARG A 30 -14.91 -52.75 16.75
C ARG A 30 -14.52 -51.60 17.68
N ILE A 31 -14.51 -51.82 18.99
CA ILE A 31 -14.05 -50.83 19.97
C ILE A 31 -12.58 -50.49 19.72
N THR A 32 -11.70 -51.48 19.57
CA THR A 32 -10.28 -51.25 19.29
C THR A 32 -10.04 -50.48 17.98
N SER A 33 -10.82 -50.78 16.93
CA SER A 33 -10.77 -50.03 15.67
C SER A 33 -11.22 -48.58 15.85
N LEU A 34 -12.28 -48.34 16.63
CA LEU A 34 -12.75 -46.98 16.93
C LEU A 34 -11.73 -46.19 17.74
N GLU A 35 -11.09 -46.80 18.75
CA GLU A 35 -10.02 -46.17 19.54
C GLU A 35 -8.85 -45.73 18.64
N THR A 36 -8.45 -46.58 17.71
CA THR A 36 -7.40 -46.28 16.73
C THR A 36 -7.80 -45.11 15.82
N ASN A 37 -9.04 -45.09 15.34
CA ASN A 37 -9.55 -44.01 14.49
C ASN A 37 -9.64 -42.68 15.25
N VAL A 38 -10.10 -42.70 16.50
CA VAL A 38 -10.18 -41.52 17.37
C VAL A 38 -8.79 -40.93 17.61
N ALA A 39 -7.79 -41.78 17.89
CA ALA A 39 -6.41 -41.33 18.06
C ALA A 39 -5.88 -40.64 16.79
N SER A 40 -6.12 -41.23 15.61
CA SER A 40 -5.73 -40.64 14.32
C SER A 40 -6.41 -39.29 14.04
N VAL A 41 -7.72 -39.19 14.33
CA VAL A 41 -8.47 -37.93 14.19
C VAL A 41 -7.93 -36.86 15.14
N SER A 42 -7.60 -37.20 16.38
CA SER A 42 -7.01 -36.26 17.34
C SER A 42 -5.73 -35.64 16.79
N THR A 43 -4.80 -36.47 16.30
CA THR A 43 -3.54 -35.99 15.71
C THR A 43 -3.76 -35.07 14.51
N ARG A 44 -4.76 -35.37 13.66
CA ARG A 44 -5.11 -34.53 12.52
C ARG A 44 -5.69 -33.19 12.96
N VAL A 45 -6.52 -33.17 14.01
CA VAL A 45 -7.08 -31.94 14.58
C VAL A 45 -5.97 -31.04 15.13
N ASP A 46 -5.01 -31.61 15.86
CA ASP A 46 -3.87 -30.85 16.40
C ASP A 46 -3.00 -30.24 15.28
N THR A 47 -2.80 -31.01 14.21
CA THR A 47 -2.08 -30.54 13.02
C THR A 47 -2.82 -29.39 12.35
N ILE A 48 -4.14 -29.51 12.16
CA ILE A 48 -4.98 -28.46 11.57
C ILE A 48 -4.97 -27.21 12.42
N ASN A 49 -5.07 -27.33 13.74
CA ASN A 49 -5.03 -26.19 14.67
C ASN A 49 -3.69 -25.44 14.59
N THR A 50 -2.59 -26.19 14.49
CA THR A 50 -1.26 -25.62 14.32
C THR A 50 -1.15 -24.84 13.00
N VAL A 51 -1.57 -25.45 11.89
CA VAL A 51 -1.55 -24.81 10.57
C VAL A 51 -2.47 -23.59 10.53
N ALA A 52 -3.67 -23.67 11.11
CA ALA A 52 -4.62 -22.56 11.16
C ALA A 52 -4.06 -21.37 11.95
N THR A 53 -3.41 -21.64 13.09
CA THR A 53 -2.76 -20.60 13.90
C THR A 53 -1.64 -19.92 13.13
N GLN A 54 -0.79 -20.71 12.45
CA GLN A 54 0.29 -20.17 11.64
C GLN A 54 -0.22 -19.37 10.44
N ALA A 55 -1.25 -19.87 9.74
CA ALA A 55 -1.86 -19.18 8.61
C ALA A 55 -2.48 -17.84 9.04
N LYS A 56 -3.16 -17.80 10.19
CA LYS A 56 -3.69 -16.56 10.77
C LYS A 56 -2.56 -15.56 11.03
N LYS A 57 -1.48 -15.99 11.70
CA LYS A 57 -0.33 -15.13 11.98
C LYS A 57 0.29 -14.56 10.70
N THR A 58 0.53 -15.42 9.71
CA THR A 58 1.06 -14.98 8.41
C THR A 58 0.14 -13.97 7.73
N GLY A 59 -1.18 -14.16 7.79
CA GLY A 59 -2.15 -13.21 7.26
C GLY A 59 -2.11 -11.84 7.96
N ASP A 60 -2.04 -11.85 9.30
CA ASP A 60 -1.92 -10.63 10.11
C ASP A 60 -0.61 -9.87 9.79
N ASP A 61 0.51 -10.60 9.68
CA ASP A 61 1.83 -10.04 9.34
C ASP A 61 1.84 -9.42 7.93
N LEU A 62 1.22 -10.10 6.94
CA LEU A 62 1.08 -9.58 5.57
C LEU A 62 0.22 -8.33 5.51
N LEU A 63 -0.87 -8.28 6.28
CA LEU A 63 -1.73 -7.09 6.35
C LEU A 63 -0.96 -5.90 6.92
N ALA A 64 -0.22 -6.10 8.01
CA ALA A 64 0.61 -5.05 8.61
C ALA A 64 1.70 -4.56 7.64
N ALA A 65 2.37 -5.48 6.94
CA ALA A 65 3.36 -5.14 5.92
C ALA A 65 2.76 -4.32 4.77
N ASN A 66 1.57 -4.69 4.29
CA ASN A 66 0.86 -3.96 3.24
C ASN A 66 0.48 -2.54 3.70
N GLN A 67 -0.04 -2.37 4.91
CA GLN A 67 -0.38 -1.06 5.46
C GLN A 67 0.86 -0.16 5.60
N ALA A 68 1.99 -0.72 6.05
CA ALA A 68 3.27 -0.01 6.15
C ALA A 68 3.78 0.41 4.76
N LEU A 69 3.67 -0.46 3.75
CA LEU A 69 4.06 -0.15 2.39
C LEU A 69 3.18 0.95 1.78
N THR A 70 1.86 0.88 1.94
CA THR A 70 0.93 1.92 1.49
C THR A 70 1.30 3.28 2.10
N SER A 71 1.61 3.31 3.41
CA SER A 71 2.04 4.53 4.10
C SER A 71 3.34 5.09 3.53
N LYS A 72 4.32 4.23 3.23
CA LYS A 72 5.59 4.63 2.57
C LYS A 72 5.35 5.17 1.17
N ILE A 73 4.50 4.53 0.36
CA ILE A 73 4.16 4.99 -0.99
C ILE A 73 3.49 6.37 -0.94
N GLN A 74 2.50 6.54 -0.08
CA GLN A 74 1.82 7.83 0.11
C GLN A 74 2.79 8.93 0.55
N SER A 75 3.71 8.61 1.48
CA SER A 75 4.75 9.56 1.89
C SER A 75 5.73 9.92 0.78
N ARG A 76 5.98 9.03 -0.19
CA ARG A 76 6.86 9.28 -1.34
C ARG A 76 6.17 10.10 -2.42
N ALA A 77 4.88 9.90 -2.64
CA ALA A 77 4.11 10.68 -3.61
C ALA A 77 4.06 12.18 -3.24
N SER A 78 4.03 12.53 -1.95
CA SER A 78 4.12 13.94 -1.51
C SER A 78 5.53 14.56 -1.65
N ARG A 79 6.54 13.75 -2.01
CA ARG A 79 7.95 14.17 -2.11
C ARG A 79 8.39 14.52 -3.53
N VAL A 80 7.49 14.42 -4.51
CA VAL A 80 7.69 14.95 -5.85
C VAL A 80 6.50 15.82 -6.20
N GLN A 81 6.76 17.07 -6.57
CA GLN A 81 5.73 18.00 -7.02
C GLN A 81 6.14 18.58 -8.36
N VAL A 82 5.19 18.71 -9.27
CA VAL A 82 5.41 19.26 -10.61
C VAL A 82 4.39 20.34 -10.89
N GLY A 83 4.73 21.25 -11.78
CA GLY A 83 3.78 22.23 -12.25
C GLY A 83 4.26 22.92 -13.51
N THR A 84 3.36 23.68 -14.10
CA THR A 84 3.64 24.56 -15.22
C THR A 84 3.05 25.93 -14.94
N PHE A 85 3.65 26.95 -15.52
CA PHE A 85 3.04 28.27 -15.56
C PHE A 85 3.48 29.00 -16.82
N ASP A 86 2.60 29.88 -17.27
CA ASP A 86 2.80 30.71 -18.44
C ASP A 86 3.07 32.15 -18.01
N VAL A 87 3.92 32.82 -18.79
CA VAL A 87 4.20 34.23 -18.63
C VAL A 87 4.09 34.90 -19.99
N GLU A 88 3.05 35.70 -20.11
CA GLU A 88 2.93 36.66 -21.19
C GLU A 88 3.82 37.87 -20.89
N PHE A 89 4.78 38.11 -21.77
CA PHE A 89 5.68 39.25 -21.66
C PHE A 89 5.11 40.48 -22.36
N GLY A 90 4.44 40.29 -23.51
CA GLY A 90 3.93 41.41 -24.32
C GLY A 90 5.01 42.39 -24.78
N TRP A 91 6.29 42.05 -24.65
CA TRP A 91 7.40 42.97 -24.81
C TRP A 91 7.84 43.04 -26.26
N CYS A 92 7.21 43.92 -27.04
CA CYS A 92 7.62 44.19 -28.44
C CYS A 92 8.50 45.43 -28.59
N THR A 93 8.69 46.18 -27.50
CA THR A 93 9.50 47.40 -27.43
C THR A 93 10.23 47.43 -26.08
N GLY A 94 11.50 47.82 -26.05
CA GLY A 94 12.25 47.98 -24.80
C GLY A 94 13.70 47.46 -24.81
N SER A 95 14.35 47.61 -23.65
CA SER A 95 15.78 47.38 -23.37
C SER A 95 16.29 45.98 -23.70
N TRP A 96 17.60 45.87 -23.89
CA TRP A 96 18.38 44.65 -24.15
C TRP A 96 18.30 43.58 -23.06
N ASP A 97 17.84 43.92 -21.85
CA ASP A 97 17.70 42.98 -20.74
C ASP A 97 16.41 43.22 -19.97
N ARG A 98 15.59 42.18 -19.85
CA ARG A 98 14.27 42.25 -19.23
C ARG A 98 14.02 40.97 -18.46
N TYR A 99 13.39 41.09 -17.28
CA TYR A 99 13.13 39.93 -16.43
C TYR A 99 11.77 40.02 -15.73
N ILE A 100 11.20 38.86 -15.41
CA ILE A 100 10.01 38.71 -14.57
C ILE A 100 10.33 37.70 -13.49
N ASN A 101 10.01 38.06 -12.24
CA ASN A 101 10.12 37.17 -11.11
C ASN A 101 8.74 36.57 -10.83
N ARG A 102 8.68 35.25 -10.69
CA ARG A 102 7.48 34.52 -10.26
C ARG A 102 7.78 33.76 -8.98
N THR A 103 6.91 33.91 -7.99
CA THR A 103 6.92 33.09 -6.79
C THR A 103 5.95 31.94 -6.99
N ILE A 104 6.45 30.72 -6.86
CA ILE A 104 5.68 29.48 -6.97
C ILE A 104 5.50 28.92 -5.58
N THR A 105 4.25 28.63 -5.22
CA THR A 105 3.91 27.95 -3.96
C THR A 105 3.66 26.48 -4.24
N PHE A 106 4.28 25.61 -3.45
CA PHE A 106 4.05 24.18 -3.54
C PHE A 106 2.65 23.82 -2.99
N PRO A 107 1.87 22.98 -3.68
CA PRO A 107 0.60 22.47 -3.17
C PRO A 107 0.68 21.87 -1.76
N THR A 108 1.80 21.21 -1.44
CA THR A 108 2.08 20.71 -0.08
C THR A 108 3.46 21.16 0.37
N THR A 109 3.61 21.43 1.67
CA THR A 109 4.90 21.84 2.24
C THR A 109 5.83 20.62 2.36
N PHE A 110 7.06 20.75 1.88
CA PHE A 110 8.10 19.75 2.08
C PHE A 110 8.65 19.79 3.50
N VAL A 111 9.12 18.66 4.02
CA VAL A 111 9.79 18.60 5.34
C VAL A 111 11.11 19.39 5.33
N ASN A 112 11.89 19.23 4.25
CA ASN A 112 13.15 19.93 4.01
C ASN A 112 13.08 20.66 2.66
N SER A 113 13.92 21.68 2.46
CA SER A 113 13.96 22.39 1.18
C SER A 113 14.25 21.40 0.03
N PRO A 114 13.38 21.28 -0.98
CA PRO A 114 13.57 20.32 -2.07
C PRO A 114 14.66 20.78 -3.05
N THR A 115 15.12 19.87 -3.89
CA THR A 115 15.84 20.21 -5.12
C THR A 115 14.82 20.56 -6.19
N VAL A 116 14.96 21.72 -6.83
CA VAL A 116 14.04 22.20 -7.86
C VAL A 116 14.77 22.37 -9.18
N THR A 117 14.18 21.84 -10.25
CA THR A 117 14.60 22.10 -11.62
C THR A 117 13.47 22.78 -12.37
N ALA A 118 13.82 23.64 -13.31
CA ALA A 118 12.88 24.30 -14.20
C ALA A 118 13.40 24.23 -15.63
N SER A 119 12.50 24.09 -16.59
CA SER A 119 12.79 24.09 -18.01
C SER A 119 11.82 25.01 -18.74
N LEU A 120 12.32 25.64 -19.80
CA LEU A 120 11.48 26.35 -20.76
C LEU A 120 10.78 25.29 -21.61
N SER A 121 9.45 25.25 -21.56
CA SER A 121 8.63 24.28 -22.29
C SER A 121 8.00 24.87 -23.55
N VAL A 122 7.76 26.19 -23.57
CA VAL A 122 7.33 26.93 -24.76
C VAL A 122 8.09 28.25 -24.82
N ILE A 123 8.51 28.62 -26.02
CA ILE A 123 9.11 29.92 -26.33
C ILE A 123 8.38 30.47 -27.56
N ASP A 124 7.62 31.54 -27.38
CA ASP A 124 6.94 32.23 -28.46
C ASP A 124 7.40 33.69 -28.52
N GLY A 125 7.97 34.07 -29.65
CA GLY A 125 8.57 35.37 -29.86
C GLY A 125 8.93 35.63 -31.31
N TYR A 126 9.12 36.91 -31.61
CA TYR A 126 9.49 37.36 -32.94
C TYR A 126 11.00 37.24 -33.13
N GLN A 127 11.41 36.38 -34.07
CA GLN A 127 12.76 36.38 -34.61
C GLN A 127 12.85 37.46 -35.70
N SER A 128 13.68 38.48 -35.49
CA SER A 128 13.91 39.51 -36.50
C SER A 128 15.06 39.12 -37.43
N ALA A 129 15.01 39.56 -38.69
CA ALA A 129 16.11 39.37 -39.65
C ALA A 129 17.46 39.98 -39.19
N ASP A 130 17.41 40.98 -38.29
CA ASP A 130 18.58 41.71 -37.79
C ASP A 130 19.15 41.14 -36.47
N ASP A 131 18.43 40.24 -35.81
CA ASP A 131 18.85 39.61 -34.54
C ASP A 131 18.47 38.13 -34.54
N ASN A 132 19.46 37.29 -34.80
CA ASN A 132 19.28 35.84 -35.00
C ASN A 132 19.32 35.04 -33.69
N PHE A 133 19.36 35.67 -32.52
CA PHE A 133 19.53 34.97 -31.24
C PHE A 133 18.36 35.21 -30.28
N VAL A 134 17.67 34.13 -29.91
CA VAL A 134 16.75 34.15 -28.77
C VAL A 134 17.53 33.79 -27.52
N ARG A 135 17.71 34.74 -26.60
CA ARG A 135 18.36 34.50 -25.29
C ARG A 135 17.31 34.53 -24.19
N VAL A 136 16.95 33.36 -23.70
CA VAL A 136 15.97 33.19 -22.63
C VAL A 136 16.52 32.28 -21.55
N TYR A 137 16.28 32.65 -20.30
CA TYR A 137 16.77 31.94 -19.13
C TYR A 137 15.64 31.77 -18.12
N ALA A 138 15.62 30.61 -17.47
CA ALA A 138 14.79 30.34 -16.32
C ALA A 138 15.72 30.01 -15.15
N ILE A 139 15.76 30.89 -14.15
CA ILE A 139 16.73 30.82 -13.05
C ILE A 139 15.95 30.58 -11.76
N VAL A 140 16.04 29.37 -11.22
CA VAL A 140 15.45 29.02 -9.92
C VAL A 140 16.27 29.67 -8.81
N GLN A 141 15.59 30.33 -7.88
CA GLN A 141 16.18 31.09 -6.78
C GLN A 141 15.35 30.88 -5.50
N THR A 142 15.99 31.07 -4.35
CA THR A 142 15.31 31.13 -3.04
C THR A 142 14.35 29.95 -2.79
N VAL A 143 14.85 28.72 -2.96
CA VAL A 143 14.07 27.51 -2.71
C VAL A 143 13.87 27.32 -1.20
N SER A 144 12.62 27.14 -0.80
CA SER A 144 12.18 26.86 0.57
C SER A 144 11.30 25.61 0.62
N THR A 145 10.90 25.19 1.81
CA THR A 145 9.93 24.09 2.00
C THR A 145 8.55 24.38 1.43
N ARG A 146 8.20 25.65 1.20
CA ARG A 146 6.85 26.08 0.78
C ARG A 146 6.78 26.53 -0.67
N GLY A 147 7.92 26.73 -1.32
CA GLY A 147 7.95 27.27 -2.66
C GLY A 147 9.33 27.76 -3.05
N PHE A 148 9.40 28.37 -4.23
CA PHE A 148 10.62 28.96 -4.77
C PHE A 148 10.27 30.21 -5.57
N THR A 149 11.28 31.03 -5.84
CA THR A 149 11.17 32.11 -6.82
C THR A 149 11.90 31.69 -8.09
N ILE A 150 11.36 32.04 -9.23
CA ILE A 150 12.01 31.84 -10.51
C ILE A 150 12.07 33.15 -11.28
N THR A 151 13.27 33.47 -11.73
CA THR A 151 13.53 34.63 -12.57
C THR A 151 13.56 34.18 -14.01
N LEU A 152 12.60 34.65 -14.80
CA LEU A 152 12.62 34.52 -16.25
C LEU A 152 13.29 35.75 -16.83
N ARG A 153 14.36 35.55 -17.59
CA ARG A 153 15.15 36.64 -18.18
C ARG A 153 15.20 36.47 -19.69
N ALA A 154 14.94 37.54 -20.41
CA ALA A 154 15.04 37.61 -21.85
C ALA A 154 16.04 38.72 -22.23
N GLY A 155 17.09 38.35 -22.95
CA GLY A 155 18.13 39.26 -23.41
C GLY A 155 18.10 39.42 -24.93
N ALA A 156 18.18 40.65 -25.42
CA ALA A 156 18.29 40.95 -26.86
C ALA A 156 17.24 40.22 -27.72
N VAL A 157 15.99 40.19 -27.27
CA VAL A 157 14.89 39.64 -28.06
C VAL A 157 14.00 40.81 -28.47
N LYS A 158 13.71 40.97 -29.76
CA LYS A 158 12.88 42.08 -30.24
C LYS A 158 11.46 41.98 -29.68
N CYS A 159 10.81 40.83 -29.87
CA CYS A 159 9.54 40.53 -29.24
C CYS A 159 9.55 39.16 -28.57
N LEU A 160 9.10 39.10 -27.32
CA LEU A 160 8.77 37.85 -26.64
C LEU A 160 7.32 37.96 -26.19
N TRP A 161 6.48 37.03 -26.64
CA TRP A 161 5.06 37.04 -26.35
C TRP A 161 4.75 36.13 -25.18
N LEU A 162 5.20 34.88 -25.24
CA LEU A 162 4.91 33.85 -24.25
C LEU A 162 6.16 33.03 -23.92
N LEU A 163 6.37 32.80 -22.62
CA LEU A 163 7.17 31.66 -22.15
C LEU A 163 6.31 30.76 -21.29
N SER A 164 6.39 29.45 -21.54
CA SER A 164 5.91 28.45 -20.59
C SER A 164 7.10 27.83 -19.87
N VAL A 165 6.93 27.62 -18.58
CA VAL A 165 7.92 26.95 -17.74
C VAL A 165 7.29 25.73 -17.12
N SER A 166 7.99 24.61 -17.24
CA SER A 166 7.72 23.41 -16.46
C SER A 166 8.73 23.33 -15.32
N TRP A 167 8.28 22.91 -14.14
CA TRP A 167 9.16 22.73 -12.99
C TRP A 167 8.87 21.41 -12.28
N THR A 168 9.92 20.88 -11.65
CA THR A 168 9.88 19.69 -10.81
C THR A 168 10.62 19.98 -9.51
N ALA A 169 9.97 19.71 -8.38
CA ALA A 169 10.54 19.77 -7.04
C ALA A 169 10.59 18.37 -6.45
N VAL A 170 11.78 17.91 -6.07
CA VAL A 170 12.01 16.59 -5.47
C VAL A 170 12.61 16.78 -4.09
N SER A 171 12.02 16.14 -3.10
CA SER A 171 12.56 16.18 -1.74
C SER A 171 13.92 15.49 -1.67
N ASN A 172 14.88 16.08 -0.97
CA ASN A 172 16.27 15.60 -0.94
C ASN A 172 16.43 14.20 -0.35
N ASP A 173 15.51 13.80 0.52
CA ASP A 173 15.49 12.45 1.08
C ASP A 173 15.14 11.39 0.02
N VAL A 174 14.63 11.78 -1.17
CA VAL A 174 14.33 10.86 -2.29
C VAL A 174 15.59 10.61 -3.11
N LEU A 175 16.51 11.56 -3.10
CA LEU A 175 17.74 11.55 -3.90
C LEU A 175 18.92 10.87 -3.18
N ALA A 176 18.75 10.55 -1.89
CA ALA A 176 19.72 9.83 -1.05
C ALA A 176 19.42 8.33 -1.01
#